data_AF-A0A961IMZ6-F1
#
_entry.id   AF-A0A961IMZ6-F1
#
_cell.length_a   1.000
_cell.length_b   1.000
_cell.length_c   1.000
_cell.angle_alpha   90.00
_cell.angle_beta   90.00
_cell.angle_gamma   90.00
#
_symmetry.space_group_name_H-M   'P 1'
#
loop_
_entity.id
_entity.type
_entity.pdbx_description
1 polymer ?
#
loop_
_entity_poly.entity_id
_entity_poly.type
_entity_poly.pdbx_seq_one_letter_code
_entity_poly.pdbx_strand_id
1 'polypeptide(L)'
;MGLDLLVWIILFSIFAGVVVVVHYWVGLFQERDQYTRNELLDFYTIIRGEIDRVIDPDEPMAGYLAIGLGVVSGWALALLGGLFSPGMHYGSGHFTNYFFQSPFFALVMHIAWPSMKELAIDRGQDNFLGRLLDSEVPYFYGLCTTLAALNLGLWGIYHEMSFLFCLPNAILLLGYAGYRLNEARSAGPRDEYYEDELPEDEDGYADFPEPEPIDLERQDY
;
A
#
# COMPACT_ATOMS: atom_id res chain seq x y z
N MET A 1 -0.28 7.24 28.01
CA MET A 1 -1.25 6.45 27.20
C MET A 1 -1.89 7.27 26.09
N GLY A 2 -2.50 8.45 26.35
CA GLY A 2 -3.14 9.24 25.29
C GLY A 2 -2.19 9.87 24.27
N LEU A 3 -1.05 10.40 24.70
CA LEU A 3 -0.05 11.03 23.82
C LEU A 3 0.67 9.98 22.95
N ASP A 4 0.99 8.83 23.53
CA ASP A 4 1.69 7.74 22.84
C ASP A 4 0.86 7.18 21.67
N LEU A 5 -0.44 7.02 21.91
CA LEU A 5 -1.39 6.59 20.89
C LEU A 5 -1.57 7.65 19.81
N LEU A 6 -1.61 8.94 20.17
CA LEU A 6 -1.72 10.04 19.20
C LEU A 6 -0.49 10.11 18.29
N VAL A 7 0.72 10.03 18.86
CA VAL A 7 1.96 10.01 18.07
C VAL A 7 2.01 8.79 17.16
N TRP A 8 1.59 7.62 17.66
CA TRP A 8 1.48 6.42 16.83
C TRP A 8 0.51 6.62 15.67
N ILE A 9 -0.70 7.16 15.89
CA ILE A 9 -1.66 7.44 14.82
C ILE A 9 -1.03 8.36 13.77
N ILE A 10 -0.38 9.44 14.18
CA ILE A 10 0.27 10.37 13.26
C ILE A 10 1.34 9.66 12.44
N LEU A 11 2.24 8.91 13.09
CA LEU A 11 3.31 8.18 12.41
C LEU A 11 2.78 7.09 11.48
N PHE A 12 1.74 6.37 11.92
CA PHE A 12 1.05 5.38 11.12
C PHE A 12 0.45 6.01 9.86
N SER A 13 -0.29 7.12 9.98
CA SER A 13 -0.87 7.83 8.84
C SER A 13 0.21 8.35 7.89
N ILE A 14 1.31 8.90 8.40
CA ILE A 14 2.44 9.35 7.58
C ILE A 14 3.06 8.17 6.83
N PHE A 15 3.36 7.06 7.51
CA PHE A 15 4.01 5.91 6.89
C PHE A 15 3.10 5.16 5.91
N ALA A 16 1.82 5.01 6.24
CA ALA A 16 0.80 4.50 5.34
C ALA A 16 0.74 5.34 4.05
N GLY A 17 0.70 6.68 4.19
CA GLY A 17 0.73 7.61 3.07
C GLY A 17 2.03 7.53 2.26
N VAL A 18 3.19 7.43 2.92
CA VAL A 18 4.49 7.29 2.25
C VAL A 18 4.53 6.02 1.40
N VAL A 19 4.03 4.89 1.89
CA VAL A 19 4.01 3.64 1.11
C VAL A 19 3.15 3.79 -0.14
N VAL A 20 1.96 4.38 -0.02
CA VAL A 20 1.07 4.62 -1.17
C VAL A 20 1.71 5.58 -2.18
N VAL A 21 2.30 6.68 -1.71
CA VAL A 21 2.96 7.66 -2.57
C VAL A 21 4.18 7.05 -3.28
N VAL A 22 5.03 6.31 -2.56
CA VAL A 22 6.20 5.66 -3.16
C VAL A 22 5.77 4.61 -4.18
N HIS A 23 4.75 3.82 -3.88
CA HIS A 23 4.21 2.83 -4.82
C HIS A 23 3.68 3.49 -6.09
N TYR A 24 2.94 4.61 -5.96
CA TYR A 24 2.54 5.44 -7.11
C TYR A 24 3.74 5.90 -7.94
N TRP A 25 4.78 6.47 -7.32
CA TRP A 25 5.97 6.93 -8.04
C TRP A 25 6.68 5.78 -8.76
N VAL A 26 6.80 4.62 -8.13
CA VAL A 26 7.38 3.42 -8.77
C VAL A 26 6.58 3.01 -9.99
N GLY A 27 5.25 3.00 -9.90
CA GLY A 27 4.35 2.77 -11.03
C GLY A 27 4.56 3.76 -12.18
N LEU A 28 4.59 5.05 -11.86
CA LEU A 28 4.81 6.13 -12.82
C LEU A 28 6.14 5.97 -13.56
N PHE A 29 7.21 5.52 -12.89
CA PHE A 29 8.50 5.28 -13.53
C PHE A 29 8.51 4.05 -14.43
N GLN A 30 7.65 3.05 -14.18
CA GLN A 30 7.56 1.83 -14.98
C GLN A 30 6.68 2.01 -16.24
N GLU A 31 5.61 2.79 -16.15
CA GLU A 31 4.61 2.99 -17.21
C GLU A 31 4.68 4.40 -17.83
N ARG A 32 5.87 4.99 -17.84
CA ARG A 32 6.12 6.39 -18.24
C ARG A 32 5.52 6.81 -19.59
N ASP A 33 5.32 5.88 -20.50
CA ASP A 33 4.83 6.15 -21.86
C ASP A 33 3.30 6.05 -21.99
N GLN A 34 2.56 5.66 -20.94
CA GLN A 34 1.09 5.55 -20.94
C GLN A 34 0.35 6.74 -20.32
N TYR A 35 1.01 7.53 -19.46
CA TYR A 35 0.34 8.63 -18.74
C TYR A 35 0.22 9.90 -19.57
N THR A 36 -1.02 10.38 -19.75
CA THR A 36 -1.33 11.63 -20.45
C THR A 36 -1.11 12.83 -19.51
N ARG A 37 -0.68 14.00 -20.05
CA ARG A 37 -0.37 15.22 -19.26
C ARG A 37 -1.52 15.68 -18.34
N ASN A 38 -2.76 15.39 -18.69
CA ASN A 38 -3.95 15.74 -17.90
C ASN A 38 -4.18 14.77 -16.73
N GLU A 39 -3.72 13.52 -16.82
CA GLU A 39 -3.80 12.54 -15.74
C GLU A 39 -2.78 12.84 -14.64
N LEU A 40 -1.59 13.32 -15.03
CA LEU A 40 -0.58 13.84 -14.09
C LEU A 40 -1.09 15.01 -13.22
N LEU A 41 -2.19 15.66 -13.61
CA LEU A 41 -2.80 16.79 -12.88
C LEU A 41 -3.92 16.35 -11.93
N ASP A 42 -4.54 15.17 -12.10
CA ASP A 42 -5.60 14.69 -11.22
C ASP A 42 -5.08 13.74 -10.13
N PHE A 43 -4.26 14.34 -9.26
CA PHE A 43 -3.56 13.63 -8.18
C PHE A 43 -4.51 12.93 -7.19
N TYR A 44 -5.74 13.44 -7.05
CA TYR A 44 -6.72 12.90 -6.11
C TYR A 44 -7.30 11.57 -6.57
N THR A 45 -7.70 11.49 -7.85
CA THR A 45 -8.29 10.29 -8.44
C THR A 45 -7.29 9.14 -8.47
N ILE A 46 -6.02 9.45 -8.75
CA ILE A 46 -4.91 8.49 -8.75
C ILE A 46 -4.61 7.95 -7.35
N ILE A 47 -4.48 8.83 -6.34
CA ILE A 47 -4.24 8.38 -4.95
C ILE A 47 -5.37 7.47 -4.48
N ARG A 48 -6.62 7.81 -4.83
CA ARG A 48 -7.78 6.99 -4.49
C ARG A 48 -7.69 5.61 -5.15
N GLY A 49 -7.31 5.54 -6.43
CA GLY A 49 -7.04 4.29 -7.12
C GLY A 49 -6.00 3.43 -6.42
N GLU A 50 -4.87 4.01 -5.97
CA GLU A 50 -3.86 3.23 -5.25
C GLU A 50 -4.29 2.79 -3.86
N ILE A 51 -5.14 3.58 -3.18
CA ILE A 51 -5.77 3.15 -1.93
C ILE A 51 -6.71 1.97 -2.18
N ASP A 52 -7.53 2.02 -3.23
CA ASP A 52 -8.45 0.95 -3.59
C ASP A 52 -7.67 -0.33 -3.98
N ARG A 53 -6.50 -0.21 -4.62
CA ARG A 53 -5.59 -1.33 -4.88
C ARG A 53 -4.96 -1.93 -3.62
N VAL A 54 -4.68 -1.12 -2.60
CA VAL A 54 -4.22 -1.63 -1.29
C VAL A 54 -5.32 -2.42 -0.59
N ILE A 55 -6.58 -2.04 -0.79
CA ILE A 55 -7.75 -2.63 -0.13
C ILE A 55 -8.27 -3.88 -0.86
N ASP A 56 -7.76 -4.18 -2.05
CA ASP A 56 -8.26 -5.22 -2.95
C ASP A 56 -9.69 -4.91 -3.45
N PRO A 57 -9.86 -4.52 -4.74
CA PRO A 57 -11.15 -4.06 -5.25
C PRO A 57 -12.22 -5.15 -5.29
N ASP A 58 -11.83 -6.42 -5.36
CA ASP A 58 -12.77 -7.54 -5.47
C ASP A 58 -13.46 -7.84 -4.13
N GLU A 59 -12.76 -7.64 -3.01
CA GLU A 59 -13.29 -7.89 -1.66
C GLU A 59 -12.90 -6.80 -0.64
N PRO A 60 -13.47 -5.58 -0.75
CA PRO A 60 -13.01 -4.43 0.04
C PRO A 60 -13.19 -4.65 1.56
N MET A 61 -14.23 -5.38 1.95
CA MET A 61 -14.48 -5.70 3.36
C MET A 61 -13.42 -6.65 3.93
N ALA A 62 -12.94 -7.62 3.15
CA ALA A 62 -11.86 -8.52 3.56
C ALA A 62 -10.54 -7.76 3.66
N GLY A 63 -10.26 -6.85 2.72
CA GLY A 63 -9.08 -5.99 2.74
C GLY A 63 -9.00 -5.05 3.93
N TYR A 64 -10.08 -4.33 4.27
CA TYR A 64 -10.10 -3.49 5.48
C TYR A 64 -9.88 -4.32 6.77
N LEU A 65 -10.47 -5.51 6.83
CA LEU A 65 -10.29 -6.42 7.97
C LEU A 65 -8.87 -6.99 8.03
N ALA A 66 -8.27 -7.30 6.88
CA ALA A 66 -6.88 -7.74 6.78
C ALA A 66 -5.91 -6.64 7.25
N ILE A 67 -6.11 -5.39 6.83
CA ILE A 67 -5.35 -4.23 7.34
C ILE A 67 -5.51 -4.14 8.86
N GLY A 68 -6.76 -4.19 9.34
CA GLY A 68 -7.06 -4.16 10.77
C GLY A 68 -6.36 -5.28 11.56
N LEU A 69 -6.35 -6.50 11.02
CA LEU A 69 -5.70 -7.66 11.62
C LEU A 69 -4.17 -7.51 11.60
N GLY A 70 -3.61 -6.92 10.55
CA GLY A 70 -2.20 -6.53 10.47
C GLY A 70 -1.82 -5.52 11.55
N VAL A 71 -2.64 -4.48 11.73
CA VAL A 71 -2.46 -3.47 12.79
C VAL A 71 -2.53 -4.10 14.18
N VAL A 72 -3.55 -4.92 14.45
CA VAL A 72 -3.70 -5.62 15.74
C VAL A 72 -2.53 -6.55 16.00
N SER A 73 -2.05 -7.27 14.98
CA SER A 73 -0.88 -8.14 15.08
C SER A 73 0.39 -7.34 15.39
N GLY A 74 0.60 -6.19 14.74
CA GLY A 74 1.71 -5.28 15.04
C GLY A 74 1.69 -4.79 16.50
N TRP A 75 0.52 -4.43 17.00
CA TRP A 75 0.35 -4.05 18.41
C TRP A 75 0.58 -5.22 19.37
N ALA A 76 0.08 -6.41 19.04
CA ALA A 76 0.30 -7.61 19.84
C ALA A 76 1.79 -7.95 19.95
N LEU A 77 2.56 -7.82 18.86
CA LEU A 77 4.01 -8.02 18.86
C LEU A 77 4.73 -7.00 19.72
N ALA A 78 4.35 -5.74 19.65
CA ALA A 78 4.95 -4.73 20.49
C ALA A 78 4.65 -5.00 21.98
N LEU A 79 3.41 -5.37 22.31
CA LEU A 79 3.05 -5.78 23.67
C LEU A 79 3.85 -7.00 24.15
N LEU A 80 4.03 -8.02 23.31
CA LEU A 80 4.87 -9.20 23.59
C LEU A 80 6.36 -8.84 23.73
N GLY A 81 6.81 -7.81 23.02
CA GLY A 81 8.13 -7.20 23.15
C GLY A 81 8.37 -6.48 24.47
N GLY A 82 7.33 -6.32 25.31
CA GLY A 82 7.44 -5.70 26.62
C GLY A 82 7.26 -4.18 26.62
N LEU A 83 6.76 -3.60 25.53
CA LEU A 83 6.67 -2.16 25.28
C LEU A 83 5.94 -1.32 26.33
N PHE A 84 4.99 -1.94 27.03
CA PHE A 84 4.14 -1.27 28.00
C PHE A 84 4.27 -1.84 29.41
N SER A 85 5.32 -2.61 29.70
CA SER A 85 5.57 -3.13 31.05
C SER A 85 6.26 -2.07 31.91
N PRO A 86 5.54 -1.37 32.81
CA PRO A 86 6.14 -0.33 33.64
C PRO A 86 6.89 -1.05 34.78
N GLY A 87 8.22 -1.04 34.73
CA GLY A 87 9.05 -1.39 35.89
C GLY A 87 9.95 -2.63 35.79
N MET A 88 10.14 -3.24 34.62
CA MET A 88 11.20 -4.26 34.45
C MET A 88 12.56 -3.59 34.19
N HIS A 89 13.09 -2.92 35.20
CA HIS A 89 14.48 -2.42 35.26
C HIS A 89 15.50 -3.57 35.42
N TYR A 90 15.47 -4.55 34.54
CA TYR A 90 16.53 -5.55 34.44
C TYR A 90 16.93 -5.68 32.98
N GLY A 91 18.21 -5.40 32.68
CA GLY A 91 18.84 -5.42 31.36
C GLY A 91 18.85 -6.77 30.63
N SER A 92 17.69 -7.39 30.49
CA SER A 92 17.42 -8.66 29.79
C SER A 92 16.17 -8.58 28.90
N GLY A 93 15.27 -7.60 29.09
CA GLY A 93 14.08 -7.37 28.24
C GLY A 93 14.33 -6.56 26.96
N HIS A 94 15.47 -5.86 26.86
CA HIS A 94 15.79 -5.05 25.68
C HIS A 94 15.92 -5.92 24.41
N PHE A 95 16.54 -7.10 24.50
CA PHE A 95 16.72 -8.01 23.36
C PHE A 95 15.39 -8.48 22.76
N THR A 96 14.41 -8.78 23.62
CA THR A 96 13.06 -9.20 23.23
C THR A 96 12.34 -8.10 22.45
N ASN A 97 12.49 -6.85 22.89
CA ASN A 97 11.90 -5.70 22.21
C ASN A 97 12.50 -5.48 20.81
N TYR A 98 13.84 -5.58 20.69
CA TYR A 98 14.51 -5.54 19.38
C TYR A 98 14.04 -6.67 18.47
N PHE A 99 13.87 -7.89 19.00
CA PHE A 99 13.45 -9.03 18.19
C PHE A 99 12.03 -8.85 17.62
N PHE A 100 11.05 -8.50 18.45
CA PHE A 100 9.65 -8.38 18.01
C PHE A 100 9.36 -7.14 17.15
N GLN A 101 10.21 -6.12 17.21
CA GLN A 101 10.10 -4.94 16.36
C GLN A 101 10.94 -4.99 15.09
N SER A 102 11.77 -6.03 14.96
CA SER A 102 12.50 -6.29 13.73
C SER A 102 11.56 -6.75 12.61
N PRO A 103 11.96 -6.60 11.33
CA PRO A 103 11.23 -7.15 10.20
C PRO A 103 11.19 -8.69 10.18
N PHE A 104 11.88 -9.36 11.11
CA PHE A 104 11.93 -10.81 11.19
C PHE A 104 10.54 -11.43 11.31
N PHE A 105 9.63 -10.84 12.08
CA PHE A 105 8.28 -11.38 12.20
C PHE A 105 7.50 -11.31 10.88
N ALA A 106 7.60 -10.19 10.15
CA ALA A 106 6.99 -10.06 8.82
C ALA A 106 7.55 -11.13 7.87
N LEU A 107 8.85 -11.42 7.93
CA LEU A 107 9.49 -12.46 7.13
C LEU A 107 9.02 -13.87 7.52
N VAL A 108 8.95 -14.19 8.80
CA VAL A 108 8.43 -15.48 9.29
C VAL A 108 6.97 -15.67 8.85
N MET A 109 6.15 -14.63 8.99
CA MET A 109 4.76 -14.67 8.55
C MET A 109 4.65 -14.86 7.04
N HIS A 110 5.50 -14.22 6.24
CA HIS A 110 5.52 -14.40 4.79
C HIS A 110 5.82 -15.85 4.39
N ILE A 111 6.80 -16.49 5.06
CA ILE A 111 7.13 -17.89 4.81
C ILE A 111 6.01 -18.82 5.30
N ALA A 112 5.35 -18.50 6.41
CA ALA A 112 4.27 -19.31 6.97
C ALA A 112 2.92 -19.11 6.23
N TRP A 113 2.76 -18.02 5.48
CA TRP A 113 1.49 -17.63 4.85
C TRP A 113 0.94 -18.70 3.90
N PRO A 114 1.73 -19.29 2.97
CA PRO A 114 1.26 -20.35 2.07
C PRO A 114 0.74 -21.56 2.86
N SER A 115 1.46 -21.96 3.92
CA SER A 115 1.03 -23.09 4.76
C SER A 115 -0.26 -22.79 5.53
N MET A 116 -0.47 -21.54 5.98
CA MET A 116 -1.74 -21.16 6.61
C MET A 116 -2.90 -21.19 5.61
N LYS A 117 -2.66 -20.77 4.36
CA LYS A 117 -3.62 -20.82 3.28
C LYS A 117 -4.01 -22.26 2.93
N GLU A 118 -3.02 -23.15 2.75
CA GLU A 118 -3.23 -24.58 2.51
C GLU A 118 -4.04 -25.23 3.65
N LEU A 119 -3.70 -24.94 4.91
CA LEU A 119 -4.43 -25.45 6.07
C LEU A 119 -5.89 -24.97 6.15
N ALA A 120 -6.18 -23.77 5.67
CA ALA A 120 -7.54 -23.24 5.64
C ALA A 120 -8.38 -23.93 4.54
N ILE A 121 -7.78 -24.15 3.37
CA ILE A 121 -8.38 -24.89 2.25
C ILE A 121 -8.67 -26.34 2.66
N ASP A 122 -7.70 -27.02 3.28
CA ASP A 122 -7.83 -28.42 3.73
C ASP A 122 -8.94 -28.62 4.77
N ARG A 123 -9.25 -27.57 5.55
CA ARG A 123 -10.35 -27.61 6.54
C ARG A 123 -11.71 -27.24 5.97
N GLY A 124 -11.82 -27.04 4.66
CA GLY A 124 -13.07 -26.69 3.99
C GLY A 124 -13.64 -25.35 4.45
N GLN A 125 -12.79 -24.42 4.87
CA GLN A 125 -13.22 -23.09 5.28
C GLN A 125 -13.38 -22.16 4.05
N ASP A 126 -14.43 -22.41 3.26
CA ASP A 126 -14.96 -21.44 2.28
C ASP A 126 -15.60 -20.20 2.94
N ASN A 127 -15.66 -20.17 4.27
CA ASN A 127 -16.24 -19.09 5.05
C ASN A 127 -15.14 -18.18 5.60
N PHE A 128 -15.12 -16.92 5.16
CA PHE A 128 -14.44 -15.76 5.76
C PHE A 128 -12.91 -15.85 6.01
N LEU A 129 -12.41 -16.90 6.68
CA LEU A 129 -10.99 -17.10 6.95
C LEU A 129 -10.20 -17.34 5.66
N GLY A 130 -10.76 -18.07 4.69
CA GLY A 130 -10.16 -18.23 3.35
C GLY A 130 -9.99 -16.89 2.65
N ARG A 131 -11.06 -16.09 2.60
CA ARG A 131 -11.07 -14.72 2.05
C ARG A 131 -10.06 -13.79 2.72
N LEU A 132 -9.96 -13.86 4.05
CA LEU A 132 -8.97 -13.09 4.81
C LEU A 132 -7.52 -13.53 4.50
N LEU A 133 -7.30 -14.84 4.31
CA LEU A 133 -6.00 -15.39 3.91
C LEU A 133 -5.66 -15.09 2.45
N ASP A 134 -6.66 -14.88 1.60
CA ASP A 134 -6.50 -14.38 0.23
C ASP A 134 -6.11 -12.89 0.23
N SER A 135 -6.62 -12.09 1.16
CA SER A 135 -6.24 -10.69 1.40
C SER A 135 -4.86 -10.52 2.09
N GLU A 136 -3.83 -11.19 1.55
CA GLU A 136 -2.46 -11.18 2.09
C GLU A 136 -1.80 -9.79 2.03
N VAL A 137 -1.94 -9.09 0.91
CA VAL A 137 -1.29 -7.80 0.64
C VAL A 137 -1.77 -6.71 1.61
N PRO A 138 -3.09 -6.51 1.81
CA PRO A 138 -3.58 -5.56 2.81
C PRO A 138 -3.13 -5.90 4.24
N TYR A 139 -3.02 -7.20 4.59
CA TYR A 139 -2.52 -7.63 5.90
C TYR A 139 -1.06 -7.20 6.13
N PHE A 140 -0.17 -7.50 5.20
CA PHE A 140 1.24 -7.11 5.32
C PHE A 140 1.43 -5.60 5.27
N TYR A 141 0.62 -4.89 4.50
CA TYR A 141 0.59 -3.42 4.50
C TYR A 141 0.29 -2.88 5.91
N GLY A 142 -0.78 -3.35 6.55
CA GLY A 142 -1.16 -2.93 7.91
C GLY A 142 -0.12 -3.31 8.97
N LEU A 143 0.43 -4.52 8.89
CA LEU A 143 1.46 -5.02 9.81
C LEU A 143 2.74 -4.19 9.73
N CYS A 144 3.28 -4.00 8.53
CA CYS A 144 4.56 -3.34 8.32
C CYS A 144 4.50 -1.84 8.62
N THR A 145 3.42 -1.16 8.24
CA THR A 145 3.20 0.26 8.57
C THR A 145 3.05 0.45 10.09
N THR A 146 2.34 -0.46 10.78
CA THR A 146 2.20 -0.43 12.23
C THR A 146 3.53 -0.64 12.94
N LEU A 147 4.31 -1.65 12.54
CA LEU A 147 5.63 -1.92 13.13
C LEU A 147 6.64 -0.79 12.85
N ALA A 148 6.60 -0.17 11.67
CA ALA A 148 7.42 1.00 11.37
C ALA A 148 7.04 2.21 12.23
N ALA A 149 5.74 2.46 12.41
CA ALA A 149 5.22 3.52 13.27
C ALA A 149 5.60 3.31 14.74
N LEU A 150 5.51 2.06 15.24
CA LEU A 150 5.90 1.72 16.60
C LEU A 150 7.41 1.88 16.81
N ASN A 151 8.25 1.36 15.90
CA ASN A 151 9.71 1.53 15.95
C ASN A 151 10.13 2.99 16.13
N LEU A 152 9.55 3.89 15.33
CA LEU A 152 9.91 5.31 15.39
C LEU A 152 9.25 6.03 16.58
N GLY A 153 8.02 5.68 16.93
CA GLY A 153 7.31 6.25 18.08
C GLY A 153 8.02 5.96 19.40
N LEU A 154 8.62 4.78 19.53
CA LEU A 154 9.35 4.38 20.73
C LEU A 154 10.68 5.05 20.89
N TRP A 155 11.39 5.22 19.77
CA TRP A 155 12.56 6.07 19.78
C TRP A 155 12.19 7.51 20.14
N GLY A 156 11.13 8.06 19.50
CA GLY A 156 10.74 9.46 19.67
C GLY A 156 10.23 9.82 21.07
N ILE A 157 9.46 8.94 21.72
CA ILE A 157 8.87 9.20 23.03
C ILE A 157 9.77 8.69 24.16
N TYR A 158 10.18 7.43 24.09
CA TYR A 158 10.80 6.73 25.22
C TYR A 158 12.32 6.57 25.09
N HIS A 159 12.89 6.78 23.90
CA HIS A 159 14.32 6.55 23.61
C HIS A 159 14.81 5.15 24.06
N GLU A 160 13.91 4.17 24.13
CA GLU A 160 14.18 2.82 24.63
C GLU A 160 15.04 1.98 23.69
N MET A 161 15.11 2.37 22.42
CA MET A 161 15.87 1.70 21.38
C MET A 161 16.77 2.68 20.63
N SER A 162 17.85 2.15 20.05
CA SER A 162 18.76 2.95 19.24
C SER A 162 18.09 3.42 17.97
N PHE A 163 18.26 4.70 17.62
CA PHE A 163 17.81 5.26 16.34
C PHE A 163 18.31 4.44 15.14
N LEU A 164 19.57 4.00 15.21
CA LEU A 164 20.22 3.17 14.17
C LEU A 164 19.59 1.78 14.04
N PHE A 165 18.81 1.35 15.03
CA PHE A 165 17.98 0.16 14.92
C PHE A 165 16.60 0.50 14.34
N CYS A 166 15.93 1.51 14.89
CA CYS A 166 14.56 1.86 14.50
C CYS A 166 14.45 2.30 13.03
N LEU A 167 15.37 3.14 12.55
CA LEU A 167 15.28 3.72 11.21
C LEU A 167 15.50 2.69 10.09
N PRO A 168 16.57 1.87 10.09
CA PRO A 168 16.74 0.84 9.07
C PRO A 168 15.62 -0.20 9.10
N ASN A 169 15.14 -0.60 10.28
CA ASN A 169 14.03 -1.56 10.36
C ASN A 169 12.72 -0.98 9.85
N ALA A 170 12.42 0.29 10.15
CA ALA A 170 11.28 0.98 9.57
C ALA A 170 11.39 1.04 8.04
N ILE A 171 12.56 1.39 7.49
CA ILE A 171 12.79 1.40 6.04
C ILE A 171 12.59 0.01 5.43
N LEU A 172 13.13 -1.05 6.05
CA LEU A 172 12.96 -2.42 5.57
C LEU A 172 11.48 -2.85 5.58
N LEU A 173 10.74 -2.51 6.64
CA LEU A 173 9.30 -2.81 6.74
C LEU A 173 8.49 -2.07 5.68
N LEU A 174 8.74 -0.77 5.48
CA LEU A 174 8.05 0.03 4.47
C LEU A 174 8.42 -0.41 3.05
N GLY A 175 9.69 -0.73 2.83
CA GLY A 175 10.18 -1.27 1.56
C GLY A 175 9.54 -2.63 1.23
N TYR A 176 9.38 -3.49 2.24
CA TYR A 176 8.69 -4.77 2.08
C TYR A 176 7.19 -4.59 1.79
N ALA A 177 6.51 -3.67 2.49
CA ALA A 177 5.12 -3.33 2.19
C ALA A 177 4.94 -2.83 0.76
N GLY A 178 5.82 -1.93 0.31
CA GLY A 178 5.82 -1.43 -1.07
C GLY A 178 6.14 -2.50 -2.10
N TYR A 179 7.08 -3.41 -1.80
CA TYR A 179 7.39 -4.56 -2.66
C TYR A 179 6.19 -5.47 -2.86
N ARG A 180 5.47 -5.82 -1.78
CA ARG A 180 4.26 -6.66 -1.85
C ARG A 180 3.14 -6.00 -2.65
N LEU A 181 2.99 -4.69 -2.53
CA LEU A 181 2.00 -3.94 -3.30
C LEU A 181 2.38 -3.88 -4.80
N ASN A 182 3.66 -3.83 -5.12
CA ASN A 182 4.16 -3.89 -6.50
C ASN A 182 4.01 -5.30 -7.10
N GLU A 183 4.22 -6.35 -6.31
CA GLU A 183 3.98 -7.74 -6.71
C GLU A 183 2.50 -7.96 -7.06
N ALA A 184 1.59 -7.44 -6.23
CA ALA A 184 0.15 -7.48 -6.47
C ALA A 184 -0.24 -6.79 -7.78
N ARG A 185 0.32 -5.60 -8.06
CA ARG A 185 0.14 -4.88 -9.33
C ARG A 185 0.58 -5.70 -10.53
N SER A 186 1.71 -6.41 -10.41
CA SER A 186 2.27 -7.23 -11.50
C SER A 186 1.49 -8.53 -11.74
N ALA A 187 0.73 -8.99 -10.74
CA ALA A 187 -0.05 -10.22 -10.77
C ALA A 187 -1.52 -10.02 -11.19
N GLY A 188 -2.06 -8.79 -11.04
CA GLY A 188 -3.39 -8.44 -11.54
C GLY A 188 -3.44 -8.44 -13.08
N PRO A 189 -4.63 -8.59 -13.69
CA PRO A 189 -4.78 -8.32 -15.12
C PRO A 189 -4.23 -6.90 -15.36
N ARG A 190 -3.27 -6.79 -16.29
CA ARG A 190 -2.75 -5.49 -16.76
C ARG A 190 -3.94 -4.58 -16.96
N ASP A 191 -3.95 -3.41 -16.31
CA ASP A 191 -5.05 -2.47 -16.33
C ASP A 191 -5.59 -2.27 -17.77
N GLU A 192 -6.62 -3.03 -18.13
CA GLU A 192 -7.51 -2.81 -19.28
C GLU A 192 -8.47 -1.65 -18.99
N TYR A 193 -8.32 -0.98 -17.85
CA TYR A 193 -9.15 0.11 -17.36
C TYR A 193 -9.10 1.39 -18.23
N TYR A 194 -8.34 1.38 -19.32
CA TYR A 194 -8.24 2.48 -20.29
C TYR A 194 -8.67 2.12 -21.72
N GLU A 195 -9.11 0.88 -22.01
CA GLU A 195 -9.54 0.52 -23.37
C GLU A 195 -11.05 0.72 -23.62
N ASP A 196 -11.90 0.85 -22.58
CA ASP A 196 -13.36 0.79 -22.75
C ASP A 196 -14.11 2.13 -22.96
N GLU A 197 -13.42 3.27 -23.13
CA GLU A 197 -14.09 4.55 -23.44
C GLU A 197 -13.51 5.33 -24.63
N LEU A 198 -12.98 4.65 -25.63
CA LEU A 198 -13.02 5.21 -26.98
C LEU A 198 -14.36 4.77 -27.59
N PRO A 199 -15.30 5.67 -27.90
CA PRO A 199 -16.30 5.31 -28.89
C PRO A 199 -15.52 4.83 -30.12
N GLU A 200 -15.80 3.61 -30.57
CA GLU A 200 -15.50 3.18 -31.92
C GLU A 200 -16.27 4.12 -32.86
N ASP A 201 -15.73 5.33 -33.06
CA ASP A 201 -16.14 6.19 -34.15
C ASP A 201 -15.63 5.48 -35.42
N GLU A 202 -16.53 4.64 -35.92
CA GLU A 202 -16.73 4.33 -37.33
C GLU A 202 -15.86 5.17 -38.25
N ASP A 203 -15.10 4.48 -39.10
CA ASP A 203 -14.52 4.93 -40.36
C ASP A 203 -15.24 6.16 -40.98
N GLY A 204 -14.87 7.32 -40.47
CA GLY A 204 -15.42 8.60 -40.88
C GLY A 204 -14.26 9.46 -41.33
N TYR A 205 -13.76 9.21 -42.53
CA TYR A 205 -13.08 10.27 -43.28
C TYR A 205 -14.04 11.46 -43.27
N ALA A 206 -13.79 12.43 -42.41
CA ALA A 206 -14.39 13.74 -42.52
C ALA A 206 -13.94 14.27 -43.87
N ASP A 207 -14.84 14.16 -44.83
CA ASP A 207 -14.82 14.83 -46.12
C ASP A 207 -14.74 16.32 -45.80
N PHE A 208 -13.50 16.83 -45.69
CA PHE A 208 -13.26 18.26 -45.62
C PHE A 208 -13.78 18.80 -46.95
N PRO A 209 -14.83 19.63 -47.00
CA PRO A 209 -15.20 20.27 -48.24
C PRO A 209 -13.97 21.03 -48.74
N GLU A 210 -13.50 20.69 -49.93
CA GLU A 210 -12.44 21.43 -50.61
C GLU A 210 -12.81 22.91 -50.57
N PRO A 211 -11.90 23.81 -50.13
CA PRO A 211 -12.20 25.23 -50.15
C PRO A 211 -12.48 25.63 -51.60
N GLU A 212 -13.68 26.14 -51.86
CA GLU A 212 -14.04 26.65 -53.18
C GLU A 212 -13.00 27.69 -53.62
N PRO A 213 -12.53 27.62 -54.89
CA PRO A 213 -11.58 28.59 -55.40
C PRO A 213 -12.19 29.99 -55.33
N ILE A 214 -11.51 30.87 -54.60
CA ILE A 214 -11.86 32.29 -54.52
C ILE A 214 -11.78 32.87 -55.93
N ASP A 215 -12.93 33.19 -56.51
CA ASP A 215 -13.03 33.82 -57.83
C ASP A 215 -12.63 35.29 -57.71
N LEU A 216 -11.36 35.58 -57.99
CA LEU A 216 -10.76 36.91 -57.85
C LEU A 216 -11.17 37.90 -58.96
N GLU A 217 -12.09 37.55 -59.87
CA GLU A 217 -12.50 38.40 -61.00
C GLU A 217 -13.75 39.27 -60.77
N ARG A 218 -14.22 39.43 -59.53
CA ARG A 218 -15.34 40.35 -59.23
C ARG A 218 -15.01 41.41 -58.18
N GLN A 219 -13.95 42.17 -58.45
CA GLN A 219 -13.82 43.53 -57.93
C GLN A 219 -13.81 44.49 -59.12
N ASP A 220 -15.01 44.88 -59.58
CA ASP A 220 -15.21 46.13 -60.29
C ASP A 220 -16.64 46.63 -60.05
N TYR A 221 -16.70 47.93 -59.73
CA TYR A 221 -17.83 48.84 -59.47
C TYR A 221 -18.32 49.01 -58.03
#